data_AF-A0A2M8EPK3-F1
#
_entry.id   AF-A0A2M8EPK3-F1
#
_cell.length_a   1.000
_cell.length_b   1.000
_cell.length_c   1.000
_cell.angle_alpha   90.00
_cell.angle_beta   90.00
_cell.angle_gamma   90.00
#
_symmetry.space_group_name_H-M   'P 1'
#
loop_
_entity.id
_entity.type
_entity.pdbx_description
1 polymer ?
#
loop_
_entity_poly.entity_id
_entity_poly.type
_entity_poly.pdbx_seq_one_letter_code
_entity_poly.pdbx_strand_id
1 'polypeptide(L)'
;MSKILILPFDHRSTFTKNLLGFDYPPTKSQAKQVIKMKKVVFDAFLLARKQTTDKNKLAILIDEEFGVAIIKKARRLKINLAISTEKSGQELFTFEHGDDFGKHLTKLKPTYAKALVRYNPAQTAKNKIQLSRLKKLSNYCQKNKIGFMFE
;
A
#
# COMPACT_ATOMS: atom_id res chain seq x y z
N MET A 1 4.08 -23.86 -3.80
CA MET A 1 3.67 -22.51 -3.34
C MET A 1 2.40 -22.09 -4.07
N SER A 2 1.36 -21.64 -3.36
CA SER A 2 0.16 -21.08 -4.00
C SER A 2 0.49 -19.72 -4.62
N LYS A 3 0.25 -19.55 -5.93
CA LYS A 3 0.47 -18.28 -6.64
C LYS A 3 -0.52 -17.22 -6.17
N ILE A 4 -0.06 -15.98 -5.98
CA ILE A 4 -0.90 -14.81 -5.71
C ILE A 4 -0.77 -13.82 -6.87
N LEU A 5 -1.89 -13.22 -7.28
CA LEU A 5 -1.96 -12.21 -8.33
C LEU A 5 -2.45 -10.91 -7.68
N ILE A 6 -1.58 -9.91 -7.65
CA ILE A 6 -1.83 -8.65 -6.95
C ILE A 6 -2.00 -7.55 -7.97
N LEU A 7 -3.10 -6.79 -7.89
CA LEU A 7 -3.29 -5.56 -8.66
C LEU A 7 -2.79 -4.37 -7.84
N PRO A 8 -1.64 -3.75 -8.18
CA PRO A 8 -1.13 -2.58 -7.48
C PRO A 8 -1.75 -1.28 -8.00
N PHE A 9 -2.21 -0.44 -7.09
CA PHE A 9 -2.70 0.91 -7.36
C PHE A 9 -2.54 1.82 -6.13
N ASP A 10 -1.44 1.65 -5.39
CA ASP A 10 -1.04 2.40 -4.19
C ASP A 10 -0.30 3.73 -4.49
N HIS A 11 -0.14 4.07 -5.77
CA HIS A 11 0.44 5.33 -6.21
C HIS A 11 -0.33 6.54 -5.64
N ARG A 12 0.40 7.52 -5.09
CA ARG A 12 -0.13 8.75 -4.48
C ARG A 12 0.43 10.01 -5.14
N SER A 13 1.67 10.38 -4.85
CA SER A 13 2.31 11.59 -5.40
C SER A 13 2.44 11.54 -6.93
N THR A 14 2.87 10.42 -7.49
CA THR A 14 2.97 10.26 -8.95
C THR A 14 1.60 10.19 -9.62
N PHE A 15 0.61 9.58 -8.97
CA PHE A 15 -0.77 9.54 -9.46
C PHE A 15 -1.39 10.94 -9.50
N THR A 16 -1.19 11.74 -8.46
CA THR A 16 -1.70 13.12 -8.39
C THR A 16 -0.97 14.03 -9.38
N LYS A 17 0.36 14.06 -9.35
CA LYS A 17 1.16 14.95 -10.20
C LYS A 17 1.12 14.56 -11.68
N ASN A 18 1.42 13.31 -12.00
CA ASN A 18 1.69 12.93 -13.39
C ASN A 18 0.41 12.58 -14.16
N LEU A 19 -0.60 12.01 -13.49
CA LEU A 19 -1.84 11.61 -14.16
C LEU A 19 -2.90 12.72 -14.11
N LEU A 20 -3.02 13.44 -12.99
CA LEU A 20 -4.09 14.44 -12.79
C LEU A 20 -3.59 15.89 -12.86
N GLY A 21 -2.29 16.13 -12.90
CA GLY A 21 -1.72 17.48 -12.92
C GLY A 21 -1.89 18.25 -11.61
N PHE A 22 -2.09 17.55 -10.48
CA PHE A 22 -2.27 18.16 -9.16
C PHE A 22 -0.98 18.16 -8.37
N ASP A 23 -0.78 19.20 -7.56
CA ASP A 23 0.24 19.17 -6.52
C ASP A 23 -0.02 18.07 -5.48
N TYR A 24 1.04 17.66 -4.80
CA TYR A 24 0.97 16.72 -3.70
C TYR A 24 1.53 17.37 -2.43
N PRO A 25 0.75 17.43 -1.32
CA PRO A 25 -0.56 16.81 -1.13
C PRO A 25 -1.69 17.55 -1.89
N PRO A 26 -2.72 16.84 -2.39
CA PRO A 26 -3.83 17.46 -3.11
C PRO A 26 -4.77 18.21 -2.16
N THR A 27 -5.49 19.20 -2.68
CA THR A 27 -6.62 19.84 -1.97
C THR A 27 -7.73 18.81 -1.68
N LYS A 28 -8.66 19.14 -0.77
CA LYS A 28 -9.81 18.26 -0.45
C LYS A 28 -10.65 17.88 -1.68
N SER A 29 -10.83 18.80 -2.63
CA SER A 29 -11.59 18.52 -3.86
C SER A 29 -10.83 17.56 -4.78
N GLN A 30 -9.53 17.81 -4.98
CA GLN A 30 -8.64 16.95 -5.76
C GLN A 30 -8.51 15.55 -5.14
N ALA A 31 -8.42 15.45 -3.81
CA ALA A 31 -8.40 14.18 -3.09
C ALA A 31 -9.67 13.34 -3.36
N LYS A 32 -10.85 13.97 -3.42
CA LYS A 32 -12.10 13.27 -3.81
C LYS A 32 -12.01 12.69 -5.22
N GLN A 33 -11.36 13.38 -6.14
CA GLN A 33 -11.14 12.88 -7.51
C GLN A 33 -10.18 11.69 -7.52
N VAL A 34 -9.08 11.73 -6.76
CA VAL A 34 -8.15 10.59 -6.61
C VAL A 34 -8.89 9.36 -6.05
N ILE A 35 -9.69 9.54 -5.00
CA ILE A 35 -10.51 8.48 -4.40
C ILE A 35 -11.48 7.90 -5.43
N LYS A 36 -12.16 8.74 -6.21
CA LYS A 36 -13.08 8.29 -7.27
C LYS A 36 -12.37 7.44 -8.32
N MET A 37 -11.17 7.84 -8.75
CA MET A 37 -10.39 7.07 -9.73
C MET A 37 -9.92 5.72 -9.18
N LYS A 38 -9.42 5.68 -7.94
CA LYS A 38 -9.06 4.39 -7.29
C LYS A 38 -10.28 3.48 -7.12
N LYS A 39 -11.46 4.05 -6.90
CA LYS A 39 -12.71 3.27 -6.87
C LYS A 39 -13.01 2.62 -8.22
N VAL A 40 -12.77 3.30 -9.35
CA VAL A 40 -12.95 2.72 -10.69
C VAL A 40 -12.05 1.48 -10.86
N VAL A 41 -10.79 1.57 -10.46
CA VAL A 41 -9.84 0.43 -10.50
C VAL A 41 -10.35 -0.72 -9.62
N PHE A 42 -10.82 -0.43 -8.41
CA PHE A 42 -11.36 -1.45 -7.51
C PHE A 42 -12.67 -2.08 -8.03
N ASP A 43 -13.56 -1.30 -8.64
CA ASP A 43 -14.79 -1.81 -9.24
C ASP A 43 -14.46 -2.76 -10.41
N ALA A 44 -13.48 -2.42 -11.25
CA ALA A 44 -12.98 -3.29 -12.30
C ALA A 44 -12.35 -4.58 -11.73
N PHE A 45 -11.56 -4.49 -10.65
CA PHE A 45 -11.06 -5.67 -9.94
C PHE A 45 -12.19 -6.57 -9.44
N LEU A 46 -13.28 -6.01 -8.91
CA LEU A 46 -14.43 -6.79 -8.46
C LEU A 46 -15.15 -7.49 -9.62
N LEU A 47 -15.22 -6.86 -10.80
CA LEU A 47 -15.76 -7.49 -12.02
C LEU A 47 -14.88 -8.67 -12.45
N ALA A 48 -13.57 -8.48 -12.57
CA ALA A 48 -12.63 -9.55 -12.90
C ALA A 48 -12.68 -10.71 -11.88
N ARG A 49 -12.77 -10.38 -10.58
CA ARG A 49 -12.89 -11.37 -9.50
C ARG A 49 -14.19 -12.20 -9.58
N LYS A 50 -15.26 -11.71 -10.21
CA LYS A 50 -16.48 -12.51 -10.43
C LYS A 50 -16.28 -13.58 -11.50
N GLN A 51 -15.37 -13.36 -12.44
CA GLN A 51 -15.14 -14.24 -13.60
C GLN A 51 -14.14 -15.37 -13.31
N THR A 52 -13.44 -15.34 -12.17
CA THR A 52 -12.50 -16.40 -11.79
C THR A 52 -13.13 -17.45 -10.88
N THR A 53 -12.73 -18.70 -11.06
CA THR A 53 -13.05 -19.82 -10.16
C THR A 53 -12.23 -19.78 -8.87
N ASP A 54 -11.05 -19.16 -8.87
CA ASP A 54 -10.15 -19.10 -7.72
C ASP A 54 -9.95 -17.66 -7.21
N LYS A 55 -10.97 -17.17 -6.51
CA LYS A 55 -11.03 -15.80 -5.96
C LYS A 55 -9.98 -15.52 -4.88
N ASN A 56 -9.39 -16.56 -4.29
CA ASN A 56 -8.43 -16.45 -3.19
C ASN A 56 -7.03 -16.11 -3.70
N LYS A 57 -6.73 -16.40 -4.98
CA LYS A 57 -5.47 -15.99 -5.61
C LYS A 57 -5.41 -14.50 -5.93
N LEU A 58 -6.56 -13.82 -6.02
CA LEU A 58 -6.61 -12.40 -6.38
C LEU A 58 -6.50 -11.49 -5.15
N ALA A 59 -5.64 -10.48 -5.27
CA ALA A 59 -5.35 -9.52 -4.22
C ALA A 59 -5.20 -8.11 -4.79
N ILE A 60 -5.24 -7.11 -3.90
CA ILE A 60 -5.01 -5.70 -4.25
C ILE A 60 -3.87 -5.13 -3.39
N LEU A 61 -3.11 -4.18 -3.93
CA LEU A 61 -2.18 -3.33 -3.20
C LEU A 61 -2.65 -1.86 -3.30
N ILE A 62 -2.89 -1.23 -2.16
CA ILE A 62 -3.46 0.13 -2.07
C ILE A 62 -2.85 0.91 -0.89
N ASP A 63 -2.81 2.24 -0.98
CA ASP A 63 -2.44 3.14 0.12
C ASP A 63 -3.59 3.41 1.10
N GLU A 64 -3.26 3.78 2.35
CA GLU A 64 -4.28 4.18 3.33
C GLU A 64 -4.89 5.55 2.99
N GLU A 65 -4.08 6.53 2.54
CA GLU A 65 -4.47 7.94 2.35
C GLU A 65 -5.75 8.11 1.52
N PHE A 66 -5.82 7.48 0.35
CA PHE A 66 -6.98 7.52 -0.54
C PHE A 66 -7.79 6.21 -0.56
N GLY A 67 -7.28 5.15 0.07
CA GLY A 67 -7.82 3.81 -0.03
C GLY A 67 -8.76 3.36 1.10
N VAL A 68 -8.98 4.16 2.16
CA VAL A 68 -9.73 3.73 3.37
C VAL A 68 -11.04 3.01 3.06
N ALA A 69 -11.87 3.55 2.16
CA ALA A 69 -13.16 2.95 1.83
C ALA A 69 -13.02 1.59 1.10
N ILE A 70 -12.03 1.50 0.19
CA ILE A 70 -11.71 0.28 -0.54
C ILE A 70 -11.16 -0.78 0.41
N ILE A 71 -10.25 -0.41 1.31
CA ILE A 71 -9.69 -1.29 2.35
C ILE A 71 -10.81 -1.90 3.20
N LYS A 72 -11.74 -1.08 3.70
CA LYS A 72 -12.90 -1.55 4.47
C LYS A 72 -13.75 -2.54 3.65
N LYS A 73 -14.00 -2.25 2.37
CA LYS A 73 -14.79 -3.13 1.50
C LYS A 73 -14.05 -4.44 1.20
N ALA A 74 -12.76 -4.39 0.90
CA ALA A 74 -11.91 -5.55 0.61
C ALA A 74 -11.90 -6.53 1.78
N ARG A 75 -11.76 -6.04 3.01
CA ARG A 75 -11.83 -6.85 4.23
C ARG A 75 -13.17 -7.56 4.40
N ARG A 76 -14.29 -6.83 4.21
CA ARG A 76 -15.63 -7.43 4.28
C ARG A 76 -15.83 -8.53 3.25
N LEU A 77 -15.19 -8.41 2.09
CA LEU A 77 -15.23 -9.39 1.00
C LEU A 77 -14.16 -10.50 1.11
N LYS A 78 -13.37 -10.50 2.19
CA LYS A 78 -12.23 -11.40 2.41
C LYS A 78 -11.25 -11.42 1.22
N ILE A 79 -11.00 -10.26 0.62
CA ILE A 79 -10.01 -10.09 -0.45
C ILE A 79 -8.62 -9.96 0.20
N ASN A 80 -7.64 -10.66 -0.35
CA ASN A 80 -6.24 -10.51 0.07
C ASN A 80 -5.76 -9.07 -0.20
N LEU A 81 -5.18 -8.45 0.82
CA LEU A 81 -4.92 -7.01 0.83
C LEU A 81 -3.46 -6.74 1.22
N ALA A 82 -2.74 -6.05 0.35
CA ALA A 82 -1.46 -5.43 0.66
C ALA A 82 -1.64 -3.91 0.86
N ILE A 83 -0.93 -3.33 1.82
CA ILE A 83 -1.00 -1.89 2.11
C ILE A 83 0.40 -1.29 2.14
N SER A 84 0.63 -0.20 1.41
CA SER A 84 1.89 0.55 1.46
C SER A 84 2.04 1.26 2.81
N THR A 85 3.26 1.27 3.33
CA THR A 85 3.57 1.77 4.68
C THR A 85 4.46 3.00 4.67
N GLU A 86 5.09 3.29 3.53
CA GLU A 86 5.96 4.44 3.31
C GLU A 86 5.18 5.72 2.99
N LYS A 87 5.82 6.87 3.18
CA LYS A 87 5.41 8.16 2.60
C LYS A 87 5.69 8.19 1.11
N SER A 88 4.77 8.78 0.36
CA SER A 88 4.95 8.94 -1.08
C SER A 88 6.02 9.99 -1.41
N GLY A 89 6.84 9.70 -2.43
CA GLY A 89 7.79 10.65 -3.00
C GLY A 89 9.02 10.95 -2.12
N GLN A 90 9.22 10.25 -1.01
CA GLN A 90 10.41 10.45 -0.17
C GLN A 90 11.64 9.76 -0.77
N GLU A 91 12.81 10.35 -0.53
CA GLU A 91 14.09 9.73 -0.89
C GLU A 91 14.37 8.50 -0.04
N LEU A 92 14.14 8.60 1.27
CA LEU A 92 14.35 7.51 2.23
C LEU A 92 13.02 6.88 2.62
N PHE A 93 13.02 5.55 2.78
CA PHE A 93 11.91 4.82 3.39
C PHE A 93 11.54 5.43 4.75
N THR A 94 10.38 6.04 4.80
CA THR A 94 9.86 6.79 5.96
C THR A 94 8.42 6.38 6.13
N PHE A 95 8.03 5.93 7.32
CA PHE A 95 6.66 5.50 7.57
C PHE A 95 5.67 6.65 7.36
N GLU A 96 4.55 6.36 6.69
CA GLU A 96 3.43 7.30 6.50
C GLU A 96 2.96 7.85 7.85
N HIS A 97 2.79 6.95 8.81
CA HIS A 97 2.28 7.24 10.15
C HIS A 97 3.38 7.27 11.22
N GLY A 98 4.64 7.48 10.83
CA GLY A 98 5.76 7.57 11.78
C GLY A 98 5.82 6.37 12.73
N ASP A 99 5.94 6.62 14.03
CA ASP A 99 5.98 5.58 15.07
C ASP A 99 4.63 4.86 15.26
N ASP A 100 3.53 5.44 14.79
CA ASP A 100 2.19 4.86 14.86
C ASP A 100 1.89 3.85 13.73
N PHE A 101 2.84 3.58 12.83
CA PHE A 101 2.64 2.63 11.71
C PHE A 101 2.05 1.29 12.15
N GLY A 102 2.48 0.78 13.32
CA GLY A 102 1.96 -0.47 13.88
C GLY A 102 0.48 -0.40 14.23
N LYS A 103 0.02 0.70 14.86
CA LYS A 103 -1.39 0.90 15.21
C LYS A 103 -2.27 0.89 13.95
N HIS A 104 -1.79 1.52 12.87
CA HIS A 104 -2.46 1.52 11.57
C HIS A 104 -2.56 0.11 10.98
N LEU A 105 -1.46 -0.64 10.94
CA LEU A 105 -1.46 -2.03 10.45
C LEU A 105 -2.40 -2.93 11.27
N THR A 106 -2.43 -2.79 12.60
CA THR A 106 -3.37 -3.55 13.46
C THR A 106 -4.81 -3.18 13.21
N LYS A 107 -5.11 -1.90 13.02
CA LYS A 107 -6.46 -1.42 12.71
C LYS A 107 -6.92 -1.97 11.35
N LEU A 108 -6.05 -1.94 10.35
CA LEU A 108 -6.36 -2.30 8.97
C LEU A 108 -6.32 -3.81 8.72
N LYS A 109 -5.53 -4.58 9.47
CA LYS A 109 -5.38 -6.04 9.34
C LYS A 109 -5.14 -6.50 7.89
N PRO A 110 -4.12 -5.98 7.19
CA PRO A 110 -3.82 -6.43 5.83
C PRO A 110 -3.25 -7.86 5.82
N THR A 111 -3.34 -8.53 4.69
CA THR A 111 -2.59 -9.78 4.44
C THR A 111 -1.10 -9.50 4.34
N TYR A 112 -0.72 -8.38 3.70
CA TYR A 112 0.66 -7.95 3.54
C TYR A 112 0.86 -6.47 3.91
N ALA A 113 1.94 -6.15 4.60
CA ALA A 113 2.48 -4.79 4.63
C ALA A 113 3.52 -4.68 3.52
N LYS A 114 3.47 -3.58 2.76
CA LYS A 114 4.40 -3.29 1.68
C LYS A 114 5.28 -2.10 2.05
N ALA A 115 6.57 -2.19 1.73
CA ALA A 115 7.52 -1.10 1.83
C ALA A 115 8.25 -0.91 0.50
N LEU A 116 8.25 0.33 0.00
CA LEU A 116 9.11 0.74 -1.12
C LEU A 116 10.40 1.36 -0.59
N VAL A 117 11.56 0.86 -1.03
CA VAL A 117 12.87 1.42 -0.68
C VAL A 117 13.70 1.65 -1.93
N ARG A 118 14.09 2.91 -2.14
CA ARG A 118 15.09 3.26 -3.15
C ARG A 118 16.47 2.93 -2.58
N TYR A 119 17.01 1.77 -2.98
CA TYR A 119 18.25 1.25 -2.43
C TYR A 119 19.40 1.40 -3.43
N ASN A 120 20.32 2.34 -3.15
CA ASN A 120 21.60 2.44 -3.86
C ASN A 120 22.71 1.89 -2.95
N PRO A 121 23.38 0.76 -3.30
CA PRO A 121 24.40 0.13 -2.45
C PRO A 121 25.54 1.05 -2.01
N ALA A 122 25.88 2.07 -2.80
CA ALA A 122 26.94 3.02 -2.47
C ALA A 122 26.58 4.00 -1.33
N GLN A 123 25.29 4.20 -1.05
CA GLN A 123 24.81 5.16 -0.06
C GLN A 123 24.71 4.52 1.34
N THR A 124 25.83 4.03 1.87
CA THR A 124 25.89 3.23 3.11
C THR A 124 25.22 3.89 4.31
N ALA A 125 25.44 5.19 4.54
CA ALA A 125 24.83 5.93 5.64
C ALA A 125 23.29 5.99 5.52
N LYS A 126 22.76 6.29 4.33
CA LYS A 126 21.32 6.29 4.06
C LYS A 126 20.73 4.89 4.23
N ASN A 127 21.40 3.87 3.69
CA ASN A 127 20.95 2.48 3.78
C ASN A 127 20.89 1.97 5.21
N LYS A 128 21.81 2.37 6.09
CA LYS A 128 21.75 2.03 7.52
C LYS A 128 20.44 2.51 8.17
N ILE A 129 19.98 3.71 7.81
CA ILE A 129 18.71 4.27 8.30
C ILE A 129 17.53 3.46 7.74
N GLN A 130 17.52 3.20 6.43
CA GLN A 130 16.44 2.46 5.77
C GLN A 130 16.32 1.03 6.31
N LEU A 131 17.44 0.31 6.45
CA LEU A 131 17.48 -1.05 6.99
C LEU A 131 17.01 -1.13 8.45
N SER A 132 17.34 -0.14 9.27
CA SER A 132 16.81 -0.05 10.65
C SER A 132 15.29 0.06 10.67
N ARG A 133 14.71 0.90 9.80
CA ARG A 133 13.25 1.06 9.67
C ARG A 133 12.58 -0.19 9.07
N LEU A 134 13.18 -0.79 8.05
CA LEU A 134 12.73 -2.07 7.48
C LEU A 134 12.73 -3.19 8.53
N LYS A 135 13.76 -3.27 9.37
CA LYS A 135 13.81 -4.23 10.47
C LYS A 135 12.66 -4.01 11.46
N LYS A 136 12.34 -2.76 11.80
CA LYS A 136 11.18 -2.44 12.65
C LYS A 136 9.87 -2.95 12.02
N LEU A 137 9.66 -2.69 10.72
CA LEU A 137 8.47 -3.17 10.01
C LEU A 137 8.42 -4.69 9.95
N SER A 138 9.52 -5.35 9.57
CA SER A 138 9.62 -6.81 9.48
C SER A 138 9.32 -7.47 10.83
N ASN A 139 9.92 -6.99 11.93
CA ASN A 139 9.65 -7.49 13.28
C ASN A 139 8.16 -7.34 13.64
N TYR A 140 7.56 -6.20 13.31
CA TYR A 140 6.13 -5.97 13.54
C TYR A 140 5.26 -6.96 12.76
N CYS A 141 5.57 -7.15 11.47
CA CYS A 141 4.86 -8.08 10.59
C CYS A 141 4.95 -9.53 11.10
N GLN A 142 6.14 -9.99 11.48
CA GLN A 142 6.35 -11.32 12.05
C GLN A 142 5.53 -11.52 13.34
N LYS A 143 5.62 -10.59 14.29
CA LYS A 143 4.88 -10.65 15.56
C LYS A 143 3.36 -10.72 15.34
N ASN A 144 2.84 -10.05 14.32
CA ASN A 144 1.40 -9.93 14.06
C ASN A 144 0.90 -10.85 12.95
N LYS A 145 1.73 -11.78 12.44
CA LYS A 145 1.39 -12.69 11.33
C LYS A 145 0.89 -11.97 10.06
N ILE A 146 1.47 -10.80 9.78
CA ILE A 146 1.26 -10.04 8.56
C ILE A 146 2.39 -10.42 7.60
N GLY A 147 2.07 -10.71 6.34
CA GLY A 147 3.09 -10.94 5.32
C GLY A 147 3.87 -9.65 5.04
N PHE A 148 5.13 -9.76 4.64
CA PHE A 148 5.95 -8.61 4.32
C PHE A 148 6.35 -8.61 2.84
N MET A 149 6.04 -7.52 2.15
CA MET A 149 6.40 -7.27 0.76
C MET A 149 7.40 -6.13 0.69
N PHE A 150 8.53 -6.39 0.06
CA PHE A 150 9.58 -5.42 -0.11
C PHE A 150 9.72 -5.12 -1.61
N GLU A 151 9.57 -3.85 -1.98
CA GLU A 151 9.75 -3.29 -3.33
C GLU A 151 11.00 -2.41 -3.38
#